data_AF-A0A0D1IMV4-F1
#
_entry.id   AF-A0A0D1IMV4-F1
#
_cell.length_a   1.000
_cell.length_b   1.000
_cell.length_c   1.000
_cell.angle_alpha   90.00
_cell.angle_beta   90.00
_cell.angle_gamma   90.00
#
_symmetry.space_group_name_H-M   'P 1'
#
loop_
_entity.id
_entity.type
_entity.pdbx_description
1 polymer ?
#
loop_
_entity_poly.entity_id
_entity_poly.type
_entity_poly.pdbx_seq_one_letter_code
_entity_poly.pdbx_strand_id
1 'polypeptide(L)'
;MKINEWNRHIQKFNVTDAEMLKAEIERDIDIMEEDQDLLIYYQLIAFRHQLMIDYVIPSEGKQMNLSEYLKRIEGNNRKMEKLVEYYYYFFQGMY
;
A
#
# COMPACT_ATOMS: atom_id res chain seq x y z
N MET A 1 1.63 13.80 9.80
CA MET A 1 1.65 13.39 8.38
C MET A 1 0.47 12.45 8.15
N LYS A 2 -0.35 12.68 7.11
CA LYS A 2 -1.61 11.94 6.88
C LYS A 2 -1.40 10.43 6.71
N ILE A 3 -0.32 10.00 6.06
CA ILE A 3 0.03 8.56 5.90
C ILE A 3 0.26 7.87 7.27
N ASN A 4 0.85 8.58 8.25
CA ASN A 4 1.04 8.03 9.61
C ASN A 4 -0.31 7.83 10.33
N GLU A 5 -1.25 8.75 10.11
CA GLU A 5 -2.61 8.67 10.66
C GLU A 5 -3.39 7.54 10.00
N TRP A 6 -3.31 7.42 8.67
CA TRP A 6 -3.85 6.30 7.93
C TRP A 6 -3.33 4.95 8.46
N ASN A 7 -2.03 4.81 8.72
CA ASN A 7 -1.45 3.62 9.33
C ASN A 7 -1.99 3.35 10.75
N ARG A 8 -2.37 4.37 11.52
CA ARG A 8 -3.05 4.17 12.82
C ARG A 8 -4.47 3.63 12.66
N HIS A 9 -5.22 4.08 11.65
CA HIS A 9 -6.55 3.53 11.37
C HIS A 9 -6.47 2.07 10.89
N ILE A 10 -5.46 1.74 10.07
CA ILE A 10 -5.17 0.36 9.66
C ILE A 10 -4.90 -0.55 10.87
N GLN A 11 -4.05 -0.12 11.80
CA GLN A 11 -3.74 -0.88 13.02
C GLN A 11 -4.96 -1.10 13.92
N LYS A 12 -5.96 -0.22 13.86
CA LYS A 12 -7.21 -0.31 14.62
C LYS A 12 -8.32 -1.06 13.88
N PHE A 13 -8.05 -1.58 12.68
CA PHE A 13 -9.05 -2.18 11.80
C PHE A 13 -10.25 -1.26 11.51
N ASN A 14 -10.01 0.05 11.52
CA ASN A 14 -11.05 1.04 11.24
C ASN A 14 -11.14 1.28 9.73
N VAL A 15 -11.86 0.39 9.05
CA VAL A 15 -11.95 0.34 7.58
C VAL A 15 -12.49 1.64 6.98
N THR A 16 -13.56 2.20 7.55
CA THR A 16 -14.23 3.39 7.00
C THR A 16 -13.28 4.59 6.97
N ASP A 17 -12.66 4.91 8.11
CA ASP A 17 -11.73 6.05 8.19
C ASP A 17 -10.44 5.78 7.40
N ALA A 18 -9.99 4.53 7.33
CA ALA A 18 -8.81 4.16 6.56
C ALA A 18 -9.03 4.34 5.04
N GLU A 19 -10.20 3.98 4.51
CA GLU A 19 -10.55 4.22 3.10
C GLU A 19 -10.71 5.72 2.80
N MET A 20 -11.32 6.48 3.71
CA MET A 20 -11.44 7.94 3.55
C MET A 20 -10.07 8.62 3.49
N LEU A 21 -9.18 8.29 4.43
CA LEU A 21 -7.82 8.84 4.46
C LEU A 21 -7.00 8.42 3.24
N LYS A 22 -7.14 7.18 2.77
CA LYS A 22 -6.49 6.71 1.54
C LYS A 22 -6.87 7.59 0.36
N ALA A 23 -8.16 7.83 0.14
CA ALA A 23 -8.66 8.64 -0.97
C ALA A 23 -8.19 10.10 -0.91
N GLU A 24 -7.98 10.66 0.28
CA GLU A 24 -7.38 11.98 0.44
C GLU A 24 -5.89 11.98 0.11
N ILE A 25 -5.15 10.97 0.60
CA ILE A 25 -3.71 10.82 0.36
C ILE A 25 -3.43 10.65 -1.14
N GLU A 26 -4.23 9.84 -1.85
CA GLU A 26 -4.09 9.64 -3.30
C GLU A 26 -4.28 10.96 -4.06
N ARG A 27 -5.27 11.78 -3.70
CA ARG A 27 -5.47 13.11 -4.30
C ARG A 27 -4.30 14.05 -4.03
N ASP A 28 -3.76 14.02 -2.81
CA ASP A 28 -2.62 14.86 -2.43
C ASP A 28 -1.34 14.44 -3.17
N ILE A 29 -1.13 13.13 -3.39
CA ILE A 29 0.03 12.60 -4.13
C ILE A 29 -0.05 12.97 -5.61
N ASP A 30 -1.22 12.93 -6.23
CA ASP A 30 -1.40 13.25 -7.66
C ASP A 30 -1.02 14.68 -8.04
N ILE A 31 -1.11 15.63 -7.09
CA ILE A 31 -0.81 17.05 -7.29
C ILE A 31 0.55 17.48 -6.75
N MET A 32 1.29 16.56 -6.14
CA MET A 32 2.58 16.84 -5.52
C MET A 32 3.73 16.65 -6.51
N GLU A 33 4.83 17.40 -6.33
CA GLU A 33 6.09 17.11 -7.02
C GLU A 33 6.59 15.70 -6.64
N GLU A 34 7.18 14.98 -7.59
CA GLU A 34 7.53 13.56 -7.44
C GLU A 34 8.56 13.36 -6.30
N ASP A 35 8.12 12.88 -5.14
CA ASP A 35 8.95 12.49 -4.00
C ASP A 35 9.01 10.96 -3.90
N GLN A 36 10.17 10.38 -4.22
CA GLN A 36 10.35 8.93 -4.24
C GLN A 36 10.22 8.29 -2.85
N ASP A 37 10.72 8.93 -1.79
CA ASP A 37 10.67 8.39 -0.44
C ASP A 37 9.24 8.40 0.10
N LEU A 38 8.46 9.43 -0.23
CA LEU A 38 7.04 9.47 0.11
C LEU A 38 6.23 8.42 -0.66
N LEU A 39 6.50 8.26 -1.97
CA LEU A 39 5.82 7.25 -2.78
C LEU A 39 6.09 5.83 -2.28
N ILE A 40 7.34 5.56 -1.88
CA ILE A 40 7.74 4.35 -1.16
C ILE A 40 6.87 4.22 0.09
N TYR A 41 6.92 5.18 1.01
CA TYR A 41 6.18 5.08 2.26
C TYR A 41 4.67 4.87 2.05
N TYR A 42 4.08 5.54 1.07
CA TYR A 42 2.69 5.34 0.65
C TYR A 42 2.40 3.89 0.22
N GLN A 43 3.20 3.31 -0.68
CA GLN A 43 3.00 1.95 -1.19
C GLN A 43 3.04 0.90 -0.07
N LEU A 44 3.93 1.07 0.90
CA LEU A 44 4.02 0.20 2.06
C LEU A 44 2.73 0.21 2.90
N ILE A 45 2.17 1.39 3.14
CA ILE A 45 0.93 1.52 3.92
C ILE A 45 -0.28 1.06 3.10
N ALA A 46 -0.29 1.28 1.79
CA ALA A 46 -1.31 0.76 0.89
C ALA A 46 -1.36 -0.79 0.88
N PHE A 47 -0.20 -1.45 0.91
CA PHE A 47 -0.14 -2.90 1.05
C PHE A 47 -0.74 -3.36 2.39
N ARG A 48 -0.37 -2.72 3.51
CA ARG A 48 -0.94 -3.03 4.83
C ARG A 48 -2.45 -2.80 4.88
N HIS A 49 -2.93 -1.77 4.20
CA HIS A 49 -4.35 -1.52 4.05
C HIS A 49 -5.05 -2.68 3.35
N GLN A 50 -4.49 -3.17 2.23
CA GLN A 50 -5.04 -4.33 1.54
C GLN A 50 -5.07 -5.58 2.43
N LEU A 51 -4.01 -5.85 3.19
CA LEU A 51 -4.00 -6.95 4.16
C LEU A 51 -5.10 -6.82 5.23
N MET A 52 -5.37 -5.60 5.70
CA MET A 52 -6.46 -5.33 6.63
C MET A 52 -7.82 -5.64 6.00
N ILE A 53 -8.06 -5.19 4.76
CA ILE A 53 -9.29 -5.49 4.02
C ILE A 53 -9.48 -7.00 3.86
N ASP A 54 -8.43 -7.71 3.42
CA ASP A 54 -8.45 -9.16 3.23
C ASP A 54 -8.69 -9.92 4.55
N TYR A 55 -8.28 -9.36 5.68
CA TYR A 55 -8.53 -9.91 7.01
C TYR A 55 -9.96 -9.67 7.50
N VAL A 56 -10.50 -8.47 7.30
CA VAL A 56 -11.85 -8.08 7.77
C VAL A 56 -12.95 -8.66 6.89
N ILE A 57 -12.70 -8.74 5.58
CA ILE A 57 -13.59 -9.36 4.60
C ILE A 57 -12.92 -10.65 4.17
N PRO A 58 -13.09 -11.76 4.90
CA PRO A 58 -12.53 -13.04 4.50
C PRO A 58 -13.21 -13.45 3.19
N SER A 59 -12.56 -13.13 2.07
CA SER A 59 -12.93 -13.70 0.78
C SER A 59 -12.69 -15.21 0.86
N GLU A 60 -13.64 -15.99 0.37
CA GLU A 60 -13.54 -17.45 0.30
C GLU A 60 -12.37 -17.85 -0.63
N GLY A 61 -11.13 -17.82 -0.13
CA GLY A 61 -10.06 -18.63 -0.68
C GLY A 61 -8.77 -17.97 -1.15
N LYS A 62 -8.49 -16.68 -0.92
CA LYS A 62 -7.11 -16.18 -1.18
C LYS A 62 -6.74 -14.96 -0.35
N GLN A 63 -5.92 -15.17 0.68
CA GLN A 63 -5.09 -14.09 1.23
C GLN A 63 -4.09 -13.68 0.15
N MET A 64 -4.16 -12.44 -0.33
CA MET A 64 -3.24 -11.94 -1.32
C MET A 64 -1.85 -11.80 -0.69
N ASN A 65 -0.84 -12.44 -1.28
CA ASN A 65 0.53 -12.25 -0.84
C ASN A 65 1.11 -10.95 -1.44
N LEU A 66 2.19 -10.45 -0.84
CA LEU A 66 2.83 -9.20 -1.25
C LEU A 66 3.23 -9.19 -2.74
N SER A 67 3.72 -10.31 -3.27
CA SER A 67 4.16 -10.37 -4.67
C SER A 67 2.98 -10.34 -5.66
N GLU A 68 1.84 -10.95 -5.35
CA GLU A 68 0.61 -10.82 -6.13
C GLU A 68 0.03 -9.41 -6.07
N TYR A 69 0.10 -8.75 -4.91
CA TYR A 69 -0.33 -7.36 -4.75
C TYR A 69 0.52 -6.40 -5.58
N LEU A 70 1.85 -6.52 -5.48
CA LEU A 70 2.78 -5.66 -6.20
C LEU A 70 2.61 -5.79 -7.73
N LYS A 71 2.44 -7.02 -8.24
CA LYS A 71 2.13 -7.26 -9.67
C LYS A 71 0.84 -6.61 -10.16
N ARG A 72 -0.16 -6.43 -9.30
CA ARG A 72 -1.41 -5.73 -9.66
C ARG A 72 -1.22 -4.23 -9.79
N ILE A 73 -0.32 -3.65 -9.00
CA ILE A 73 -0.04 -2.20 -8.99
C ILE A 73 0.90 -1.82 -10.14
N GLU A 74 1.75 -2.74 -10.56
CA GLU A 74 2.85 -2.52 -11.51
C GLU A 74 2.43 -2.17 -12.96
N GLY A 75 1.12 -2.12 -13.25
CA GLY A 75 0.56 -2.03 -14.61
C GLY A 75 1.45 -1.33 -15.64
N ASN A 76 2.04 -2.11 -16.56
CA ASN A 76 2.87 -1.75 -17.73
C ASN A 76 3.89 -0.59 -17.61
N ASN A 77 4.16 -0.06 -16.42
CA ASN A 77 4.92 1.17 -16.25
C ASN A 77 6.28 0.88 -15.60
N ARG A 78 7.36 0.97 -16.39
CA ARG A 78 8.73 0.61 -16.00
C ARG A 78 9.28 1.30 -14.75
N LYS A 79 8.71 2.44 -14.34
CA LYS A 79 9.06 3.10 -13.06
C LYS A 79 8.53 2.33 -11.84
N MET A 80 7.34 1.71 -11.95
CA MET A 80 6.78 0.85 -10.91
C MET A 80 7.59 -0.44 -10.74
N GLU A 81 8.16 -0.98 -11.84
CA GLU A 81 8.94 -2.23 -11.82
C GLU A 81 10.10 -2.19 -10.81
N LYS A 82 10.87 -1.10 -10.80
CA LYS A 82 11.99 -0.94 -9.86
C LYS A 82 11.54 -0.82 -8.41
N LEU A 83 10.37 -0.23 -8.17
CA LEU A 83 9.84 -0.02 -6.82
C LEU A 83 9.29 -1.34 -6.25
N VAL A 84 8.58 -2.09 -7.08
CA VAL A 84 8.12 -3.45 -6.78
C VAL A 84 9.29 -4.39 -6.55
N GLU A 85 10.32 -4.33 -7.41
CA GLU A 85 11.55 -5.11 -7.26
C GLU A 85 12.28 -4.75 -5.95
N TYR A 86 12.40 -3.45 -5.64
CA TYR A 86 12.95 -2.97 -4.36
C TYR A 86 12.17 -3.54 -3.16
N TYR A 87 10.84 -3.47 -3.17
CA TYR A 87 10.03 -4.02 -2.09
C TYR A 87 10.11 -5.53 -1.98
N TYR A 88 10.09 -6.24 -3.10
CA TYR A 88 10.30 -7.68 -3.14
C TYR A 88 11.60 -8.05 -2.41
N TYR A 89 12.71 -7.37 -2.70
CA TYR A 89 13.99 -7.62 -2.02
C TYR A 89 14.03 -7.14 -0.56
N PHE A 90 13.46 -5.96 -0.24
CA PHE A 90 13.42 -5.43 1.12
C PHE A 90 12.71 -6.39 2.08
N PHE A 91 11.59 -6.99 1.66
CA PHE A 91 10.84 -7.92 2.48
C PHE A 91 11.46 -9.32 2.53
N GLN A 92 12.12 -9.79 1.45
CA GLN A 92 12.87 -11.05 1.47
C GLN A 92 14.11 -10.98 2.39
N GLY A 93 14.76 -9.82 2.50
CA GLY A 93 15.92 -9.63 3.37
C GLY A 93 15.61 -9.50 4.86
N MET A 94 14.32 -9.38 5.24
CA MET A 94 13.87 -9.34 6.64
C MET A 94 13.35 -10.70 7.16
N TYR A 95 13.36 -11.76 6.34
CA TYR A 95 12.96 -13.12 6.71
C TYR A 95 14.16 -14.06 6.85
#